data_AF-A0A9W7MSF8-F1
#
_entry.id   AF-A0A9W7MSF8-F1
#
_cell.length_a   1.000
_cell.length_b   1.000
_cell.length_c   1.000
_cell.angle_alpha   90.00
_cell.angle_beta   90.00
_cell.angle_gamma   90.00
#
_symmetry.space_group_name_H-M   'P 1'
#
loop_
_entity.id
_entity.type
_entity.pdbx_description
1 polymer ?
#
loop_
_entity_poly.entity_id
_entity_poly.type
_entity_poly.pdbx_seq_one_letter_code
_entity_poly.pdbx_strand_id
1 'polypeptide(L)'
;MARHGDSIVVPNVSIEGIQTVVPTRETDPRPTRQVLTWDLVGPEILQRCFNVVQYYIKEKEDDSGWLVARWFNFKETLVRALSEQPMIGGRLRKTERNDGEMEIVTNDAGVRFIEATIQMNLSEFLDLKQREEAEAQLVFWKDIDEQNPQFSPLFYVQVTIFECGGYSIGISCSILLVDLFSRTKFLETWANIHNNIVNYNNERKLHLPGLKSGTGTRSPLDVIGPSNSNKSSGKTAIFKINSESHNLEIEWCRRVALACVEETEMGAAEFCLFVAESFEVIKVESCSKHGMLKADMPDMQVCYENWDGLGSNDVSFRQGNGPVRVSYWFRSISGGAVVVIPSQEEDQDAYSVDIIVAISNEKGVNVIVTVPNEKFREI
;
A
#
# COMPACT_ATOMS: atom_id res chain seq x y z
N MET A 1 38.19 -24.72 -15.47
CA MET A 1 36.95 -24.53 -14.70
C MET A 1 36.67 -23.04 -14.63
N ALA A 2 35.94 -22.51 -15.61
CA ALA A 2 35.50 -21.13 -15.59
C ALA A 2 34.29 -21.03 -14.65
N ARG A 3 34.36 -20.14 -13.65
CA ARG A 3 33.21 -19.78 -12.82
C ARG A 3 32.23 -19.05 -13.73
N HIS A 4 31.07 -19.63 -14.01
CA HIS A 4 29.94 -18.86 -14.52
C HIS A 4 29.59 -17.83 -13.44
N GLY A 5 29.78 -16.56 -13.75
CA GLY A 5 29.17 -15.49 -13.00
C GLY A 5 27.67 -15.58 -13.26
N ASP A 6 26.90 -15.86 -12.21
CA ASP A 6 25.44 -15.79 -12.26
C ASP A 6 25.04 -14.36 -12.65
N SER A 7 24.74 -14.17 -13.93
CA SER A 7 24.09 -12.96 -14.43
C SER A 7 22.76 -12.84 -13.71
N ILE A 8 22.59 -11.75 -12.96
CA ILE A 8 21.36 -11.42 -12.25
C ILE A 8 20.24 -11.27 -13.28
N VAL A 9 19.28 -12.21 -13.29
CA VAL A 9 18.06 -12.10 -14.09
C VAL A 9 16.99 -11.52 -13.20
N VAL A 10 16.86 -10.19 -13.17
CA VAL A 10 15.64 -9.58 -12.63
C VAL A 10 14.56 -9.75 -13.71
N PRO A 11 13.42 -10.39 -13.42
CA PRO A 11 12.40 -10.62 -14.42
C PRO A 11 11.84 -9.28 -14.91
N ASN A 12 11.56 -9.18 -16.20
CA ASN A 12 11.09 -7.95 -16.83
C ASN A 12 9.56 -7.91 -16.82
N VAL A 13 8.97 -7.01 -16.05
CA VAL A 13 7.52 -6.79 -16.03
C VAL A 13 7.13 -5.92 -17.23
N SER A 14 6.21 -6.41 -18.05
CA SER A 14 5.62 -5.69 -19.18
C SER A 14 4.35 -4.99 -18.74
N ILE A 15 4.30 -3.66 -18.86
CA ILE A 15 3.08 -2.88 -18.63
C ILE A 15 2.25 -2.89 -19.91
N GLU A 16 1.07 -3.49 -19.83
CA GLU A 16 0.13 -3.62 -20.95
C GLU A 16 -0.82 -2.42 -21.03
N GLY A 17 -1.12 -1.78 -19.89
CA GLY A 17 -2.04 -0.65 -19.83
C GLY A 17 -1.93 0.15 -18.54
N ILE A 18 -2.10 1.47 -18.65
CA ILE A 18 -2.24 2.38 -17.50
C ILE A 18 -3.54 3.15 -17.68
N GLN A 19 -4.42 3.06 -16.68
CA GLN A 19 -5.73 3.68 -16.70
C GLN A 19 -5.99 4.41 -15.37
N THR A 20 -6.97 5.29 -15.37
CA THR A 20 -7.48 5.91 -14.14
C THR A 20 -8.84 5.32 -13.84
N VAL A 21 -9.05 4.87 -12.62
CA VAL A 21 -10.31 4.32 -12.12
C VAL A 21 -10.93 5.34 -11.19
N VAL A 22 -12.03 5.93 -11.65
CA VAL A 22 -12.77 6.97 -10.93
C VAL A 22 -14.05 6.40 -10.32
N PRO A 23 -14.60 7.00 -9.25
CA PRO A 23 -15.91 6.60 -8.71
C PRO A 23 -17.02 6.63 -9.77
N THR A 24 -18.04 5.78 -9.61
CA THR A 24 -19.19 5.76 -10.54
C THR A 24 -20.14 6.95 -10.36
N ARG A 25 -20.16 7.53 -9.16
CA ARG A 25 -21.06 8.62 -8.78
C ARG A 25 -20.21 9.78 -8.31
N GLU A 26 -20.74 10.98 -8.51
CA GLU A 26 -20.15 12.17 -7.91
C GLU A 26 -20.15 12.01 -6.39
N THR A 27 -19.00 12.28 -5.77
CA THR A 27 -18.88 12.30 -4.32
C THR A 27 -19.54 13.57 -3.79
N ASP A 28 -20.65 13.45 -3.07
CA ASP A 28 -21.37 14.56 -2.44
C ASP A 28 -21.89 14.16 -1.03
N PRO A 29 -21.51 14.88 0.06
CA PRO A 29 -20.52 15.96 0.08
C PRO A 29 -19.12 15.46 -0.26
N ARG A 30 -18.24 16.34 -0.74
CA ARG A 30 -16.82 16.03 -1.00
C ARG A 30 -16.02 16.12 0.31
N PRO A 31 -15.75 15.01 1.04
CA PRO A 31 -14.95 15.08 2.25
C PRO A 31 -13.54 15.56 1.92
N THR A 32 -12.95 16.28 2.87
CA THR A 32 -11.55 16.68 2.84
C THR A 32 -10.83 16.12 4.06
N ARG A 33 -9.53 15.90 3.93
CA ARG A 33 -8.65 15.47 5.03
C ARG A 33 -7.51 16.47 5.18
N GLN A 34 -7.43 17.13 6.32
CA GLN A 34 -6.38 18.09 6.64
C GLN A 34 -5.07 17.37 6.94
N VAL A 35 -3.98 17.89 6.38
CA VAL A 35 -2.60 17.46 6.66
C VAL A 35 -1.93 18.59 7.45
N LEU A 36 -1.98 18.49 8.77
CA LEU A 36 -1.47 19.51 9.67
C LEU A 36 0.01 19.25 9.96
N THR A 37 0.87 20.19 9.58
CA THR A 37 2.32 20.12 9.83
C THR A 37 2.69 21.07 10.96
N TRP A 38 3.27 20.56 12.05
CA TRP A 38 3.63 21.39 13.21
C TRP A 38 4.97 22.12 13.05
N ASP A 39 5.82 21.63 12.13
CA ASP A 39 7.11 22.23 11.75
C ASP A 39 7.18 22.39 10.22
N LEU A 40 8.21 23.11 9.74
CA LEU A 40 8.62 23.13 8.33
C LEU A 40 9.10 21.72 7.91
N VAL A 41 8.16 20.79 7.74
CA VAL A 41 8.43 19.47 7.19
C VAL A 41 8.81 19.69 5.72
N GLY A 42 10.02 19.29 5.35
CA GLY A 42 10.49 19.38 3.97
C GLY A 42 9.58 18.59 3.02
N PRO A 43 9.65 18.87 1.71
CA PRO A 43 8.78 18.22 0.72
C PRO A 43 9.01 16.70 0.61
N GLU A 44 10.10 16.19 1.18
CA GLU A 44 10.46 14.77 1.26
C GLU A 44 9.35 13.89 1.84
N ILE A 45 8.49 14.44 2.69
CA ILE A 45 7.33 13.72 3.21
C ILE A 45 6.39 13.22 2.11
N LEU A 46 6.25 14.00 1.03
CA LEU A 46 5.36 13.70 -0.09
C LEU A 46 5.88 12.57 -0.96
N GLN A 47 7.15 12.21 -0.82
CA GLN A 47 7.79 11.16 -1.59
C GLN A 47 7.68 9.79 -0.91
N ARG A 48 7.24 9.73 0.36
CA ARG A 48 7.12 8.48 1.12
C ARG A 48 5.88 7.68 0.68
N CYS A 49 6.13 6.46 0.24
CA CYS A 49 5.10 5.54 -0.27
C CYS A 49 5.14 4.22 0.50
N PHE A 50 3.97 3.75 0.92
CA PHE A 50 3.76 2.40 1.42
C PHE A 50 3.39 1.47 0.26
N ASN A 51 3.98 0.28 0.23
CA ASN A 51 3.72 -0.73 -0.79
C ASN A 51 3.22 -2.03 -0.16
N VAL A 52 2.26 -2.66 -0.82
CA VAL A 52 1.72 -3.98 -0.50
C VAL A 52 1.70 -4.83 -1.76
N VAL A 53 2.15 -6.08 -1.71
CA VAL A 53 2.00 -7.03 -2.82
C VAL A 53 1.41 -8.33 -2.31
N GLN A 54 0.23 -8.70 -2.82
CA GLN A 54 -0.44 -9.97 -2.55
C GLN A 54 -0.28 -10.91 -3.74
N TYR A 55 0.01 -12.18 -3.49
CA TYR A 55 0.22 -13.19 -4.53
C TYR A 55 -0.88 -14.24 -4.50
N TYR A 56 -1.37 -14.65 -5.67
CA TYR A 56 -2.46 -15.60 -5.81
C TYR A 56 -2.12 -16.67 -6.85
N ILE A 57 -2.36 -17.93 -6.51
CA ILE A 57 -2.16 -19.06 -7.42
C ILE A 57 -3.33 -19.15 -8.40
N LYS A 58 -3.04 -19.62 -9.62
CA LYS A 58 -4.05 -19.97 -10.61
C LYS A 58 -4.83 -21.21 -10.13
N GLU A 59 -6.14 -21.10 -10.01
CA GLU A 59 -6.99 -22.28 -9.82
C GLU A 59 -7.16 -23.08 -11.12
N LYS A 60 -7.54 -24.36 -10.99
CA LYS A 60 -7.54 -25.38 -12.06
C LYS A 60 -8.49 -25.11 -13.24
N GLU A 61 -9.17 -23.96 -13.29
CA GLU A 61 -10.13 -23.67 -14.35
C GLU A 61 -9.43 -23.16 -15.62
N ASP A 62 -9.76 -23.81 -16.72
CA ASP A 62 -9.12 -23.69 -18.02
C ASP A 62 -10.00 -22.82 -18.92
N ASP A 63 -9.77 -21.50 -18.92
CA ASP A 63 -10.29 -20.67 -20.00
C ASP A 63 -9.33 -19.53 -20.35
N SER A 64 -9.02 -19.42 -21.64
CA SER A 64 -8.03 -18.49 -22.18
C SER A 64 -8.57 -17.06 -22.36
N GLY A 65 -9.90 -16.89 -22.36
CA GLY A 65 -10.58 -15.59 -22.30
C GLY A 65 -10.55 -14.93 -20.90
N TRP A 66 -10.03 -15.64 -19.91
CA TRP A 66 -10.04 -15.25 -18.50
C TRP A 66 -9.16 -14.04 -18.17
N LEU A 67 -8.08 -13.76 -18.93
CA LEU A 67 -7.13 -12.69 -18.58
C LEU A 67 -7.76 -11.28 -18.72
N VAL A 68 -8.39 -11.01 -19.87
CA VAL A 68 -9.07 -9.74 -20.13
C VAL A 68 -10.28 -9.57 -19.22
N ALA A 69 -11.05 -10.65 -19.02
CA ALA A 69 -12.16 -10.64 -18.07
C ALA A 69 -11.68 -10.31 -16.64
N ARG A 70 -10.46 -10.74 -16.26
CA ARG A 70 -9.91 -10.50 -14.92
C ARG A 70 -9.55 -9.05 -14.68
N TRP A 71 -8.80 -8.40 -15.58
CA TRP A 71 -8.52 -6.97 -15.43
C TRP A 71 -9.80 -6.14 -15.45
N PHE A 72 -10.73 -6.48 -16.34
CA PHE A 72 -12.04 -5.83 -16.39
C PHE A 72 -12.79 -5.97 -15.05
N ASN A 73 -12.89 -7.17 -14.49
CA ASN A 73 -13.57 -7.40 -13.23
C ASN A 73 -12.90 -6.65 -12.07
N PHE A 74 -11.57 -6.69 -11.97
CA PHE A 74 -10.84 -5.93 -10.95
C PHE A 74 -11.10 -4.43 -11.07
N LYS A 75 -11.06 -3.91 -12.31
CA LYS A 75 -11.34 -2.50 -12.58
C LYS A 75 -12.77 -2.14 -12.20
N GLU A 76 -13.77 -2.92 -12.62
CA GLU A 76 -15.18 -2.67 -12.33
C GLU A 76 -15.44 -2.69 -10.81
N THR A 77 -14.89 -3.66 -10.11
CA THR A 77 -15.09 -3.79 -8.66
C THR A 77 -14.34 -2.72 -7.89
N LEU A 78 -13.19 -2.27 -8.41
CA LEU A 78 -12.42 -1.15 -7.84
C LEU A 78 -13.19 0.17 -7.94
N VAL A 79 -13.90 0.42 -9.04
CA VAL A 79 -14.78 1.60 -9.17
C VAL A 79 -15.80 1.65 -8.02
N ARG A 80 -16.39 0.50 -7.67
CA ARG A 80 -17.40 0.42 -6.60
C ARG A 80 -16.77 0.60 -5.22
N ALA A 81 -15.63 -0.05 -4.96
CA ALA A 81 -14.89 0.13 -3.71
C ALA A 81 -14.49 1.60 -3.49
N LEU A 82 -14.04 2.30 -4.54
CA LEU A 82 -13.73 3.73 -4.47
C LEU A 82 -14.96 4.61 -4.28
N SER A 83 -16.13 4.16 -4.72
CA SER A 83 -17.39 4.88 -4.47
C SER A 83 -17.80 4.78 -2.99
N GLU A 84 -17.42 3.70 -2.30
CA GLU A 84 -17.62 3.56 -0.85
C GLU A 84 -16.52 4.27 -0.05
N GLN A 85 -15.31 4.39 -0.61
CA GLN A 85 -14.14 4.97 0.06
C GLN A 85 -13.46 6.05 -0.80
N PRO A 86 -14.12 7.20 -1.03
CA PRO A 86 -13.69 8.19 -2.02
C PRO A 86 -12.37 8.88 -1.67
N MET A 87 -12.00 8.96 -0.38
CA MET A 87 -10.76 9.60 0.08
C MET A 87 -9.50 8.94 -0.51
N ILE A 88 -9.55 7.64 -0.79
CA ILE A 88 -8.45 6.89 -1.41
C ILE A 88 -8.14 7.40 -2.83
N GLY A 89 -9.17 7.87 -3.54
CA GLY A 89 -9.05 8.47 -4.87
C GLY A 89 -8.71 9.97 -4.85
N GLY A 90 -8.47 10.56 -3.68
CA GLY A 90 -8.26 11.98 -3.51
C GLY A 90 -6.96 12.52 -4.11
N ARG A 91 -6.81 13.84 -4.09
CA ARG A 91 -5.59 14.55 -4.49
C ARG A 91 -5.15 15.50 -3.40
N LEU A 92 -3.83 15.64 -3.26
CA LEU A 92 -3.24 16.59 -2.33
C LEU A 92 -3.33 18.00 -2.91
N ARG A 93 -3.74 18.98 -2.10
CA ARG A 93 -3.91 20.38 -2.46
C ARG A 93 -3.25 21.25 -1.41
N LYS A 94 -2.60 22.34 -1.85
CA LYS A 94 -2.13 23.41 -0.95
C LYS A 94 -3.33 24.27 -0.56
N THR A 95 -3.51 24.51 0.72
CA THR A 95 -4.62 25.35 1.20
C THR A 95 -4.35 26.82 0.88
N GLU A 96 -5.40 27.58 0.58
CA GLU A 96 -5.29 29.02 0.31
C GLU A 96 -5.16 29.86 1.60
N ARG A 97 -5.44 29.26 2.76
CA ARG A 97 -5.62 29.98 4.03
C ARG A 97 -4.32 30.23 4.76
N ASN A 98 -3.35 29.32 4.66
CA ASN A 98 -2.07 29.37 5.34
C ASN A 98 -0.97 28.88 4.39
N ASP A 99 0.10 29.67 4.23
CA ASP A 99 1.26 29.30 3.43
C ASP A 99 1.96 28.07 4.04
N GLY A 100 1.64 26.88 3.54
CA GLY A 100 2.28 25.61 3.91
C GLY A 100 1.34 24.49 4.33
N GLU A 101 0.09 24.78 4.72
CA GLU A 101 -0.87 23.73 5.08
C GLU A 101 -1.42 23.04 3.83
N MET A 102 -1.51 21.71 3.90
CA MET A 102 -2.02 20.87 2.81
C MET A 102 -3.28 20.13 3.25
N GLU A 103 -4.08 19.74 2.27
CA GLU A 103 -5.25 18.89 2.48
C GLU A 103 -5.40 17.91 1.33
N ILE A 104 -6.03 16.78 1.60
CA ILE A 104 -6.45 15.82 0.59
C ILE A 104 -7.93 16.09 0.30
N VAL A 105 -8.26 16.29 -0.97
CA VAL A 105 -9.63 16.55 -1.41
C VAL A 105 -10.14 15.42 -2.30
N THR A 106 -11.41 15.06 -2.11
CA THR A 106 -12.11 14.09 -2.97
C THR A 106 -12.67 14.79 -4.22
N ASN A 107 -11.83 14.87 -5.25
CA ASN A 107 -12.17 15.48 -6.53
C ASN A 107 -12.56 14.47 -7.62
N ASP A 108 -12.94 13.24 -7.22
CA ASP A 108 -13.26 12.11 -8.10
C ASP A 108 -12.18 11.80 -9.15
N ALA A 109 -10.94 12.27 -8.95
CA ALA A 109 -9.85 12.00 -9.87
C ALA A 109 -9.40 10.53 -9.85
N GLY A 110 -9.84 9.76 -8.86
CA GLY A 110 -9.68 8.32 -8.80
C GLY A 110 -8.24 7.86 -8.56
N VAL A 111 -8.02 6.55 -8.73
CA VAL A 111 -6.72 5.89 -8.54
C VAL A 111 -6.13 5.46 -9.87
N ARG A 112 -4.83 5.20 -9.92
CA ARG A 112 -4.20 4.61 -11.11
C ARG A 112 -4.31 3.10 -11.06
N PHE A 113 -4.71 2.50 -12.17
CA PHE A 113 -4.80 1.07 -12.36
C PHE A 113 -3.84 0.65 -13.47
N ILE A 114 -2.92 -0.27 -13.15
CA ILE A 114 -1.86 -0.74 -14.03
C ILE A 114 -2.11 -2.21 -14.33
N GLU A 115 -2.15 -2.53 -15.61
CA GLU A 115 -2.25 -3.88 -16.14
C GLU A 115 -0.86 -4.31 -16.56
N ALA A 116 -0.36 -5.41 -15.99
CA ALA A 116 0.99 -5.88 -16.26
C ALA A 116 1.04 -7.39 -16.44
N THR A 117 2.07 -7.86 -17.14
CA THR A 117 2.39 -9.28 -17.32
C THR A 117 3.87 -9.53 -17.04
N ILE A 118 4.20 -10.75 -16.64
CA ILE A 118 5.57 -11.18 -16.41
C ILE A 118 5.77 -12.58 -17.01
N GLN A 119 6.81 -12.73 -17.84
CA GLN A 119 7.19 -14.00 -18.49
C GLN A 119 8.02 -14.85 -17.51
N MET A 120 7.39 -15.22 -16.40
CA MET A 120 7.96 -16.05 -15.34
C MET A 120 6.82 -16.70 -14.56
N ASN A 121 7.04 -17.91 -14.06
CA ASN A 121 6.06 -18.57 -13.19
C ASN A 121 6.07 -17.96 -11.79
N LEU A 122 4.91 -17.97 -11.12
CA LEU A 122 4.80 -17.44 -9.76
C LEU A 122 5.71 -18.18 -8.77
N SER A 123 5.80 -19.51 -8.84
CA SER A 123 6.71 -20.29 -7.98
C SER A 123 8.17 -19.89 -8.16
N GLU A 124 8.61 -19.81 -9.42
CA GLU A 124 9.98 -19.36 -9.77
C GLU A 124 10.26 -17.95 -9.25
N PHE A 125 9.29 -17.04 -9.36
CA PHE A 125 9.42 -15.67 -8.85
C PHE A 125 9.57 -15.64 -7.33
N LEU A 126 8.77 -16.44 -6.61
CA LEU A 126 8.80 -16.49 -5.15
C LEU A 126 10.10 -17.09 -4.60
N ASP A 127 10.76 -17.95 -5.39
CA ASP A 127 12.03 -18.61 -5.08
C ASP A 127 13.28 -17.80 -5.46
N LEU A 128 13.12 -16.61 -6.05
CA LEU A 128 14.24 -15.75 -6.43
C LEU A 128 15.07 -15.33 -5.19
N LYS A 129 16.40 -15.46 -5.30
CA LYS A 129 17.34 -14.98 -4.25
C LYS A 129 17.31 -13.45 -4.08
N GLN A 130 17.07 -12.72 -5.17
CA GLN A 130 16.92 -11.26 -5.23
C GLN A 130 15.46 -10.89 -5.50
N ARG A 131 14.54 -11.54 -4.77
CA ARG A 131 13.11 -11.31 -4.92
C ARG A 131 12.75 -9.85 -4.64
N GLU A 132 13.41 -9.22 -3.67
CA GLU A 132 13.18 -7.82 -3.27
C GLU A 132 13.25 -6.85 -4.46
N GLU A 133 14.27 -6.96 -5.30
CA GLU A 133 14.43 -6.12 -6.49
C GLU A 133 13.39 -6.44 -7.56
N ALA A 134 12.93 -7.69 -7.63
CA ALA A 134 11.87 -8.12 -8.53
C ALA A 134 10.48 -7.65 -8.05
N GLU A 135 10.22 -7.67 -6.74
CA GLU A 135 8.97 -7.20 -6.10
C GLU A 135 8.75 -5.71 -6.34
N ALA A 136 9.82 -4.92 -6.40
CA ALA A 136 9.76 -3.51 -6.73
C ALA A 136 9.18 -3.22 -8.14
N GLN A 137 9.15 -4.21 -9.03
CA GLN A 137 8.49 -4.12 -10.36
C GLN A 137 7.02 -4.53 -10.34
N LEU A 138 6.54 -5.18 -9.28
CA LEU A 138 5.13 -5.58 -9.12
C LEU A 138 4.25 -4.45 -8.58
N VAL A 139 4.85 -3.29 -8.32
CA VAL A 139 4.17 -2.06 -7.90
C VAL A 139 4.60 -0.89 -8.77
N PHE A 140 3.67 0.02 -9.00
CA PHE A 140 3.93 1.25 -9.74
C PHE A 140 3.75 2.44 -8.82
N TRP A 141 4.77 3.29 -8.74
CA TRP A 141 4.70 4.54 -8.00
C TRP A 141 5.37 5.66 -8.78
N LYS A 142 4.74 6.83 -8.75
CA LYS A 142 5.30 8.09 -9.21
C LYS A 142 5.18 9.09 -8.07
N ASP A 143 6.28 9.73 -7.72
CA ASP A 143 6.32 10.67 -6.61
C ASP A 143 5.38 11.85 -6.86
N ILE A 144 4.90 12.41 -5.75
CA ILE A 144 4.04 13.58 -5.77
C ILE A 144 4.85 14.77 -6.28
N ASP A 145 4.31 15.49 -7.26
CA ASP A 145 4.92 16.71 -7.78
C ASP A 145 4.76 17.82 -6.72
N GLU A 146 5.88 18.34 -6.22
CA GLU A 146 5.87 19.36 -5.16
C GLU A 146 5.28 20.70 -5.61
N GLN A 147 5.40 21.02 -6.91
CA GLN A 147 4.85 22.24 -7.49
C GLN A 147 3.36 22.07 -7.75
N ASN A 148 2.96 20.89 -8.24
CA ASN A 148 1.59 20.60 -8.64
C ASN A 148 1.02 19.30 -8.02
N PRO A 149 0.94 19.21 -6.68
CA PRO A 149 0.53 17.97 -5.99
C PRO A 149 -0.91 17.55 -6.34
N GLN A 150 -1.75 18.50 -6.78
CA GLN A 150 -3.14 18.25 -7.16
C GLN A 150 -3.30 17.34 -8.39
N PHE A 151 -2.25 17.18 -9.20
CA PHE A 151 -2.27 16.29 -10.36
C PHE A 151 -1.65 14.91 -10.07
N SER A 152 -1.04 14.73 -8.91
CA SER A 152 -0.42 13.46 -8.51
C SER A 152 -1.41 12.54 -7.80
N PRO A 153 -1.69 11.34 -8.34
CA PRO A 153 -2.43 10.32 -7.63
C PRO A 153 -1.73 9.91 -6.34
N LEU A 154 -2.53 9.65 -5.29
CA LEU A 154 -2.01 9.20 -4.00
C LEU A 154 -2.11 7.68 -3.82
N PHE A 155 -2.72 6.97 -4.77
CA PHE A 155 -2.99 5.54 -4.70
C PHE A 155 -2.90 4.91 -6.10
N TYR A 156 -2.20 3.79 -6.17
CA TYR A 156 -1.95 3.01 -7.37
C TYR A 156 -2.26 1.54 -7.08
N VAL A 157 -2.87 0.87 -8.04
CA VAL A 157 -3.14 -0.56 -8.05
C VAL A 157 -2.51 -1.14 -9.31
N GLN A 158 -1.67 -2.15 -9.17
CA GLN A 158 -1.09 -2.90 -10.27
C GLN A 158 -1.54 -4.36 -10.19
N VAL A 159 -2.16 -4.86 -11.24
CA VAL A 159 -2.50 -6.29 -11.36
C VAL A 159 -1.53 -6.92 -12.35
N THR A 160 -0.60 -7.73 -11.83
CA THR A 160 0.42 -8.40 -12.64
C THR A 160 0.06 -9.87 -12.82
N ILE A 161 0.10 -10.35 -14.06
CA ILE A 161 -0.22 -11.74 -14.40
C ILE A 161 1.07 -12.50 -14.73
N PHE A 162 1.26 -13.64 -14.07
CA PHE A 162 2.38 -14.56 -14.27
C PHE A 162 2.09 -15.55 -15.41
N GLU A 163 3.15 -16.13 -15.98
CA GLU A 163 3.06 -17.08 -17.10
C GLU A 163 2.23 -18.32 -16.75
N CYS A 164 2.35 -18.83 -15.51
CA CYS A 164 1.52 -19.92 -14.98
C CYS A 164 0.03 -19.54 -14.81
N GLY A 165 -0.35 -18.29 -15.07
CA GLY A 165 -1.67 -17.71 -14.88
C GLY A 165 -2.00 -17.33 -13.44
N GLY A 166 -1.06 -17.50 -12.50
CA GLY A 166 -1.11 -16.84 -11.20
C GLY A 166 -1.06 -15.32 -11.35
N TYR A 167 -1.38 -14.58 -10.31
CA TYR A 167 -1.37 -13.12 -10.37
C TYR A 167 -0.92 -12.49 -9.06
N SER A 168 -0.45 -11.25 -9.13
CA SER A 168 -0.24 -10.41 -7.96
C SER A 168 -1.09 -9.15 -8.05
N ILE A 169 -1.47 -8.64 -6.87
CA ILE A 169 -2.07 -7.33 -6.68
C ILE A 169 -1.06 -6.50 -5.90
N GLY A 170 -0.42 -5.57 -6.59
CA GLY A 170 0.46 -4.56 -6.02
C GLY A 170 -0.30 -3.28 -5.72
N ILE A 171 -0.12 -2.71 -4.53
CA ILE A 171 -0.67 -1.42 -4.12
C ILE A 171 0.48 -0.52 -3.73
N SER A 172 0.47 0.71 -4.23
CA SER A 172 1.34 1.79 -3.77
C SER A 172 0.47 2.95 -3.31
N CYS A 173 0.57 3.34 -2.04
CA CYS A 173 -0.16 4.48 -1.51
C CYS A 173 0.76 5.47 -0.79
N SER A 174 0.41 6.75 -0.84
CA SER A 174 1.08 7.76 -0.04
C SER A 174 0.97 7.40 1.45
N ILE A 175 2.04 7.65 2.20
CA ILE A 175 2.05 7.45 3.67
C ILE A 175 0.88 8.18 4.37
N LEU A 176 0.38 9.28 3.78
CA LEU A 176 -0.76 10.07 4.26
C LEU A 176 -2.11 9.34 4.20
N LEU A 177 -2.17 8.22 3.49
CA LEU A 177 -3.36 7.38 3.34
C LEU A 177 -3.24 6.01 4.02
N VAL A 178 -2.11 5.70 4.69
CA VAL A 178 -1.85 4.37 5.25
C VAL A 178 -2.84 4.03 6.37
N ASP A 179 -3.15 5.00 7.24
CA ASP A 179 -4.14 4.83 8.29
C ASP A 179 -5.54 4.60 7.71
N LEU A 180 -5.91 5.32 6.65
CA LEU A 180 -7.19 5.14 5.97
C LEU A 180 -7.26 3.75 5.35
N PHE A 181 -6.24 3.36 4.59
CA PHE A 181 -6.14 2.05 3.94
C PHE A 181 -6.34 0.90 4.93
N SER A 182 -5.75 1.01 6.13
CA SER A 182 -5.91 0.04 7.22
C SER A 182 -7.28 0.13 7.89
N ARG A 183 -7.66 1.30 8.43
CA ARG A 183 -8.88 1.48 9.24
C ARG A 183 -10.16 1.26 8.44
N THR A 184 -10.18 1.58 7.15
CA THR A 184 -11.34 1.34 6.29
C THR A 184 -11.39 -0.07 5.72
N LYS A 185 -10.37 -0.91 5.99
CA LYS A 185 -10.25 -2.27 5.46
C LYS A 185 -10.51 -2.30 3.94
N PHE A 186 -9.86 -1.37 3.22
CA PHE A 186 -10.14 -1.13 1.79
C PHE A 186 -10.02 -2.40 0.95
N LEU A 187 -8.99 -3.20 1.20
CA LEU A 187 -8.75 -4.45 0.49
C LEU A 187 -9.86 -5.48 0.73
N GLU A 188 -10.27 -5.68 1.98
CA GLU A 188 -11.38 -6.58 2.32
C GLU A 188 -12.68 -6.13 1.65
N THR A 189 -12.98 -4.83 1.72
CA THR A 189 -14.15 -4.22 1.08
C THR A 189 -14.11 -4.48 -0.44
N TRP A 190 -12.98 -4.21 -1.08
CA TRP A 190 -12.82 -4.43 -2.52
C TRP A 190 -12.95 -5.91 -2.90
N ALA A 191 -12.35 -6.83 -2.14
CA ALA A 191 -12.44 -8.27 -2.38
C ALA A 191 -13.87 -8.79 -2.19
N ASN A 192 -14.59 -8.33 -1.16
CA ASN A 192 -15.99 -8.68 -0.93
C ASN A 192 -16.88 -8.24 -2.11
N ILE A 193 -16.71 -7.00 -2.58
CA ILE A 193 -17.40 -6.50 -3.79
C ILE A 193 -17.04 -7.37 -5.00
N HIS A 194 -15.75 -7.71 -5.16
CA HIS A 194 -15.28 -8.53 -6.27
C HIS A 194 -15.91 -9.93 -6.29
N ASN A 195 -15.89 -10.63 -5.17
CA ASN A 195 -16.51 -11.94 -5.02
C ASN A 195 -18.01 -11.89 -5.33
N ASN A 196 -18.71 -10.89 -4.81
CA ASN A 196 -20.15 -10.73 -5.04
C ASN A 196 -20.49 -10.56 -6.53
N ILE A 197 -19.72 -9.75 -7.27
CA ILE A 197 -19.95 -9.53 -8.71
C ILE A 197 -19.58 -10.76 -9.54
N VAL A 198 -18.42 -11.36 -9.27
CA VAL A 198 -17.98 -12.54 -10.02
C VAL A 198 -18.94 -13.70 -9.81
N ASN A 199 -19.40 -13.93 -8.59
CA ASN A 199 -20.41 -14.97 -8.30
C ASN A 199 -21.71 -14.70 -9.04
N TYR A 200 -22.22 -13.47 -8.99
CA TYR A 200 -23.45 -13.09 -9.71
C TYR A 200 -23.34 -13.27 -11.24
N ASN A 201 -22.19 -12.92 -11.84
CA ASN A 201 -21.96 -13.07 -13.27
C ASN A 201 -21.82 -14.55 -13.69
N ASN A 202 -21.19 -15.38 -12.85
CA ASN A 202 -21.04 -16.82 -13.06
C ASN A 202 -22.41 -17.54 -13.01
N GLU A 203 -23.26 -17.19 -12.04
CA GLU A 203 -24.62 -17.76 -11.92
C GLU A 203 -25.48 -17.51 -13.17
N ARG A 204 -25.28 -16.37 -13.84
CA ARG A 204 -26.04 -15.97 -15.02
C ARG A 204 -25.42 -16.38 -16.35
N LYS A 205 -24.25 -17.03 -16.37
CA LYS A 205 -23.45 -17.30 -17.59
C LYS A 205 -23.35 -16.07 -18.49
N LEU A 206 -23.21 -14.89 -17.90
CA LEU A 206 -22.98 -13.66 -18.65
C LEU A 206 -21.53 -13.72 -19.15
N HIS A 207 -21.35 -14.39 -20.30
CA HIS A 207 -20.12 -14.25 -21.06
C HIS A 207 -20.03 -12.78 -21.46
N LEU A 208 -19.12 -12.03 -20.82
CA LEU A 208 -18.75 -10.73 -21.34
C LEU A 208 -18.32 -10.97 -22.80
N PRO A 209 -18.96 -10.30 -23.78
CA PRO A 209 -18.52 -10.43 -25.16
C PRO A 209 -17.05 -10.04 -25.18
N GLY A 210 -16.21 -10.97 -25.65
CA GLY A 210 -14.78 -10.76 -25.74
C GLY A 210 -14.54 -9.44 -26.45
N LEU A 211 -14.21 -8.41 -25.67
CA LEU A 211 -13.73 -7.15 -26.19
C LEU A 211 -12.39 -7.53 -26.79
N LYS A 212 -12.40 -7.85 -28.09
CA LYS A 212 -11.17 -7.97 -28.86
C LYS A 212 -10.41 -6.70 -28.53
N SER A 213 -9.20 -6.86 -28.01
CA SER A 213 -8.23 -5.78 -27.99
C SER A 213 -8.28 -5.18 -29.38
N GLY A 214 -8.94 -4.03 -29.50
CA GLY A 214 -8.74 -3.20 -30.65
C GLY A 214 -7.24 -3.01 -30.66
N THR A 215 -6.61 -3.24 -31.81
CA THR A 215 -5.31 -2.66 -32.14
C THR A 215 -5.46 -1.14 -32.07
N GLY A 216 -5.63 -0.63 -30.87
CA GLY A 216 -5.80 0.76 -30.51
C GLY A 216 -4.42 1.20 -30.11
N THR A 217 -3.78 1.92 -31.03
CA THR A 217 -2.74 2.92 -30.77
C THR A 217 -2.04 2.75 -29.43
N ARG A 218 -0.80 2.25 -29.44
CA ARG A 218 0.15 2.44 -28.33
C ARG A 218 -0.03 3.87 -27.81
N SER A 219 -0.73 4.04 -26.69
CA SER A 219 -0.56 5.25 -25.89
C SER A 219 0.93 5.36 -25.66
N PRO A 220 1.56 6.54 -25.82
CA PRO A 220 2.99 6.63 -25.64
C PRO A 220 3.31 6.26 -24.18
N LEU A 221 3.75 5.01 -23.98
CA LEU A 221 4.25 4.47 -22.72
C LEU A 221 5.44 5.30 -22.21
N ASP A 222 6.03 6.12 -23.07
CA ASP A 222 7.16 7.01 -22.81
C ASP A 222 6.84 8.23 -21.94
N VAL A 223 5.56 8.50 -21.59
CA VAL A 223 5.19 9.74 -20.85
C VAL A 223 5.09 9.53 -19.33
N ILE A 224 4.89 8.31 -18.84
CA ILE A 224 4.71 8.04 -17.40
C ILE A 224 5.64 6.90 -16.97
N GLY A 225 6.92 7.21 -16.82
CA GLY A 225 7.85 6.34 -16.11
C GLY A 225 7.55 6.35 -14.60
N PRO A 226 7.76 5.22 -13.89
CA PRO A 226 7.79 5.24 -12.43
C PRO A 226 8.95 6.12 -11.95
N SER A 227 8.86 6.61 -10.71
CA SER A 227 9.94 7.40 -10.14
C SER A 227 11.23 6.59 -10.02
N ASN A 228 12.33 7.16 -10.50
CA ASN A 228 13.70 6.64 -10.38
C ASN A 228 14.34 6.94 -9.02
N SER A 229 13.56 7.37 -8.02
CA SER A 229 14.06 7.66 -6.66
C SER A 229 14.92 6.49 -6.17
N ASN A 230 16.11 6.79 -5.64
CA ASN A 230 17.03 5.78 -5.11
C ASN A 230 16.25 4.74 -4.31
N LYS A 231 16.44 3.46 -4.64
CA LYS A 231 15.73 2.30 -4.10
C LYS A 231 16.10 2.03 -2.63
N SER A 232 16.15 3.05 -1.76
CA SER A 232 16.26 2.85 -0.32
C SER A 232 14.88 2.46 0.19
N SER A 233 14.64 1.16 0.19
CA SER A 233 13.53 0.57 0.90
C SER A 233 13.89 0.45 2.38
N GLY A 234 12.92 0.75 3.22
CA GLY A 234 13.06 0.69 4.66
C GLY A 234 12.89 -0.69 5.23
N LYS A 235 13.59 -0.98 6.32
CA LYS A 235 13.14 -2.03 7.22
C LYS A 235 11.94 -1.50 8.00
N THR A 236 10.88 -2.30 8.04
CA THR A 236 9.61 -1.88 8.64
C THR A 236 9.22 -2.86 9.74
N ALA A 237 8.72 -2.34 10.86
CA ALA A 237 8.21 -3.10 11.99
C ALA A 237 6.82 -2.54 12.37
N ILE A 238 5.92 -3.42 12.83
CA ILE A 238 4.64 -3.02 13.41
C ILE A 238 4.70 -3.34 14.90
N PHE A 239 4.23 -2.39 15.70
CA PHE A 239 4.06 -2.49 17.13
C PHE A 239 2.58 -2.31 17.42
N LYS A 240 1.93 -3.30 18.06
CA LYS A 240 0.59 -3.12 18.60
C LYS A 240 0.68 -2.75 20.07
N ILE A 241 -0.07 -1.72 20.47
CA ILE A 241 -0.02 -1.14 21.81
C ILE A 241 -1.44 -1.05 22.36
N ASN A 242 -1.65 -1.63 23.52
CA ASN A 242 -2.89 -1.47 24.27
C ASN A 242 -2.80 -0.21 25.13
N SER A 243 -3.79 0.67 25.03
CA SER A 243 -3.88 1.93 25.78
C SER A 243 -5.21 1.99 26.52
N GLU A 244 -5.17 2.39 27.80
CA GLU A 244 -6.38 2.61 28.60
C GLU A 244 -7.03 3.99 28.33
N SER A 245 -6.36 4.88 27.58
CA SER A 245 -6.86 6.24 27.31
C SER A 245 -7.08 6.49 25.83
N HIS A 246 -8.23 7.09 25.50
CA HIS A 246 -8.64 7.49 24.15
C HIS A 246 -7.90 8.70 23.58
N ASN A 247 -7.03 9.36 24.35
CA ASN A 247 -6.41 10.60 23.94
C ASN A 247 -5.06 10.34 23.27
N LEU A 248 -5.03 10.44 21.94
CA LEU A 248 -3.80 10.55 21.12
C LEU A 248 -3.12 11.91 21.31
N GLU A 249 -2.87 12.31 22.56
CA GLU A 249 -2.10 13.52 22.83
C GLU A 249 -0.75 13.42 22.12
N ILE A 250 -0.38 14.48 21.37
CA ILE A 250 0.82 14.45 20.53
C ILE A 250 2.09 14.12 21.35
N GLU A 251 2.16 14.56 22.61
CA GLU A 251 3.22 14.23 23.55
C GLU A 251 3.31 12.73 23.87
N TRP A 252 2.17 12.05 23.99
CA TRP A 252 2.13 10.61 24.16
C TRP A 252 2.59 9.91 22.87
N CYS A 253 2.05 10.31 21.72
CA CYS A 253 2.44 9.76 20.42
C CYS A 253 3.95 9.90 20.16
N ARG A 254 4.53 11.06 20.51
CA ARG A 254 5.97 11.34 20.45
C ARG A 254 6.78 10.34 21.27
N ARG A 255 6.41 10.14 22.55
CA ARG A 255 7.12 9.22 23.46
C ARG A 255 7.06 7.78 22.97
N VAL A 256 5.88 7.34 22.56
CA VAL A 256 5.67 5.97 22.08
C VAL A 256 6.40 5.74 20.76
N ALA A 257 6.31 6.69 19.82
CA ALA A 257 7.05 6.61 18.56
C ALA A 257 8.57 6.52 18.79
N LEU A 258 9.11 7.33 19.71
CA LEU A 258 10.52 7.26 20.09
C LEU A 258 10.88 5.88 20.67
N ALA A 259 10.07 5.36 21.59
CA ALA A 259 10.29 4.04 22.17
C ALA A 259 10.30 2.94 21.09
N CYS A 260 9.31 2.93 20.19
CA CYS A 260 9.27 1.97 19.08
C CYS A 260 10.49 2.09 18.16
N VAL A 261 10.96 3.31 17.87
CA VAL A 261 12.19 3.53 17.09
C VAL A 261 13.44 3.04 17.83
N GLU A 262 13.52 3.21 19.16
CA GLU A 262 14.64 2.70 19.98
C GLU A 262 14.65 1.18 20.11
N GLU A 263 13.47 0.55 20.17
CA GLU A 263 13.32 -0.91 20.19
C GLU A 263 13.72 -1.56 18.87
N THR A 264 13.62 -0.83 17.76
CA THR A 264 14.28 -1.31 16.54
C THR A 264 15.79 -1.15 16.71
N GLU A 265 16.57 -2.23 16.53
CA GLU A 265 18.06 -2.21 16.52
C GLU A 265 18.67 -1.26 15.47
N MET A 266 17.82 -0.54 14.72
CA MET A 266 18.10 0.22 13.51
C MET A 266 18.23 1.72 13.76
N GLY A 267 17.75 2.21 14.92
CA GLY A 267 17.91 3.58 15.44
C GLY A 267 18.02 4.71 14.40
N ALA A 268 16.92 5.41 14.12
CA ALA A 268 16.97 6.65 13.35
C ALA A 268 17.30 7.86 14.25
N ALA A 269 18.26 8.70 13.86
CA ALA A 269 18.56 9.95 14.58
C ALA A 269 17.41 10.97 14.47
N GLU A 270 16.71 10.94 13.33
CA GLU A 270 15.54 11.77 12.99
C GLU A 270 14.49 10.92 12.28
N PHE A 271 13.22 11.16 12.59
CA PHE A 271 12.09 10.47 11.96
C PHE A 271 10.88 11.40 11.83
N CYS A 272 10.03 11.17 10.84
CA CYS A 272 8.74 11.86 10.74
C CYS A 272 7.64 11.05 11.42
N LEU A 273 6.91 11.68 12.32
CA LEU A 273 5.76 11.12 13.01
C LEU A 273 4.46 11.53 12.29
N PHE A 274 3.63 10.54 11.97
CA PHE A 274 2.31 10.70 11.38
C PHE A 274 1.28 10.20 12.40
N VAL A 275 0.36 11.06 12.82
CA VAL A 275 -0.69 10.70 13.79
C VAL A 275 -2.04 10.87 13.13
N ALA A 276 -2.74 9.75 12.95
CA ALA A 276 -4.09 9.73 12.43
C ALA A 276 -5.09 10.04 13.55
N GLU A 277 -5.40 11.31 13.79
CA GLU A 277 -6.35 11.69 14.85
C GLU A 277 -7.80 11.31 14.51
N SER A 278 -8.16 11.37 13.22
CA SER A 278 -9.49 11.05 12.71
C SER A 278 -9.41 10.64 11.23
N PHE A 279 -10.55 10.41 10.58
CA PHE A 279 -10.58 10.21 9.12
C PHE A 279 -10.36 11.53 8.37
N GLU A 280 -10.57 12.67 9.02
CA GLU A 280 -10.51 14.02 8.48
C GLU A 280 -9.21 14.75 8.81
N VAL A 281 -8.40 14.26 9.75
CA VAL A 281 -7.17 14.96 10.19
C VAL A 281 -6.02 13.97 10.35
N ILE A 282 -4.91 14.26 9.68
CA ILE A 282 -3.60 13.67 9.95
C ILE A 282 -2.63 14.75 10.37
N LYS A 283 -1.94 14.52 11.50
CA LYS A 283 -0.86 15.38 11.98
C LYS A 283 0.48 14.82 11.57
N VAL A 284 1.38 15.71 11.21
CA VAL A 284 2.74 15.40 10.78
C VAL A 284 3.72 16.24 11.57
N GLU A 285 4.74 15.59 12.10
CA GLU A 285 5.82 16.24 12.82
C GLU A 285 7.18 15.64 12.46
N SER A 286 8.24 16.47 12.49
CA SER A 286 9.62 15.98 12.45
C SER A 286 10.14 15.80 13.87
N CYS A 287 10.54 14.59 14.22
CA CYS A 287 11.05 14.25 15.54
C CYS A 287 12.55 13.94 15.47
N SER A 288 13.31 14.39 16.47
CA SER A 288 14.73 14.04 16.61
C SER A 288 14.99 13.41 17.98
N LYS A 289 15.98 12.51 18.03
CA LYS A 289 16.40 11.88 19.28
C LYS A 289 17.04 12.88 20.27
N HIS A 290 17.65 13.95 19.75
CA HIS A 290 18.36 14.96 20.55
C HIS A 290 17.37 15.99 21.13
N GLY A 291 16.79 15.68 22.28
CA GLY A 291 15.90 16.60 23.00
C GLY A 291 14.72 15.94 23.68
N MET A 292 14.46 14.66 23.39
CA MET A 292 13.39 13.90 24.01
C MET A 292 13.89 13.23 25.29
N LEU A 293 13.15 13.40 26.39
CA LEU A 293 13.41 12.64 27.62
C LEU A 293 13.16 11.16 27.34
N LYS A 294 14.06 10.30 27.82
CA LYS A 294 13.85 8.84 27.81
C LYS A 294 12.50 8.57 28.47
N ALA A 295 11.59 7.93 27.75
CA ALA A 295 10.27 7.64 28.30
C ALA A 295 10.42 6.61 29.42
N ASP A 296 9.86 6.90 30.60
CA ASP A 296 9.37 5.82 31.45
C ASP A 296 8.23 5.17 30.67
N MET A 297 8.47 3.96 30.20
CA MET A 297 7.47 3.19 29.47
C MET A 297 6.25 3.02 30.38
N PRO A 298 5.02 3.34 29.93
CA PRO A 298 3.85 2.72 30.53
C PRO A 298 4.03 1.19 30.46
N ASP A 299 3.35 0.40 31.30
CA ASP A 299 3.32 -1.07 31.18
C ASP A 299 2.74 -1.45 29.80
N MET A 300 3.60 -1.40 28.79
CA MET A 300 3.27 -1.43 27.38
C MET A 300 3.68 -2.80 26.90
N GLN A 301 2.69 -3.68 26.77
CA GLN A 301 2.90 -4.96 26.13
C GLN A 301 3.11 -4.71 24.63
N VAL A 302 4.37 -4.54 24.24
CA VAL A 302 4.75 -4.48 22.83
C VAL A 302 4.55 -5.87 22.22
N CYS A 303 3.47 -6.01 21.45
CA CYS A 303 3.28 -7.17 20.61
C CYS A 303 3.92 -6.89 19.25
N TYR A 304 4.95 -7.65 18.90
CA TYR A 304 5.43 -7.75 17.53
C TYR A 304 4.41 -8.55 16.74
N GLU A 305 3.40 -7.88 16.23
CA GLU A 305 2.47 -8.54 15.32
C GLU A 305 3.07 -8.57 13.91
N ASN A 306 2.86 -9.69 13.24
CA ASN A 306 2.99 -9.78 11.80
C ASN A 306 1.97 -8.82 11.16
N TRP A 307 2.15 -8.46 9.89
CA TRP A 307 1.26 -7.53 9.14
C TRP A 307 -0.19 -8.01 8.99
N ASP A 308 -0.58 -9.09 9.70
CA ASP A 308 -1.93 -9.64 9.81
C ASP A 308 -2.95 -8.58 10.27
N GLY A 309 -2.55 -7.65 11.15
CA GLY A 309 -3.41 -6.57 11.67
C GLY A 309 -3.84 -5.51 10.65
N LEU A 310 -3.21 -5.41 9.47
CA LEU A 310 -3.62 -4.44 8.43
C LEU A 310 -4.73 -4.94 7.50
N GLY A 311 -5.29 -6.13 7.75
CA GLY A 311 -6.44 -6.65 7.00
C GLY A 311 -6.11 -7.08 5.56
N SER A 312 -4.85 -7.45 5.28
CA SER A 312 -4.38 -7.78 3.93
C SER A 312 -3.91 -9.23 3.74
N ASN A 313 -3.80 -10.01 4.82
CA ASN A 313 -3.33 -11.40 4.76
C ASN A 313 -4.44 -12.45 4.54
N ASP A 314 -5.72 -12.08 4.73
CA ASP A 314 -6.88 -12.97 4.49
C ASP A 314 -7.81 -12.45 3.36
N VAL A 315 -7.28 -11.60 2.47
CA VAL A 315 -8.07 -10.96 1.42
C VAL A 315 -8.17 -11.86 0.21
N SER A 316 -9.31 -12.52 0.09
CA SER A 316 -9.58 -13.47 -0.99
C SER A 316 -10.43 -12.83 -2.09
N PHE A 317 -9.83 -12.55 -3.26
CA PHE A 317 -10.57 -12.03 -4.44
C PHE A 317 -11.30 -13.13 -5.24
N ARG A 318 -11.18 -14.39 -4.83
CA ARG A 318 -12.02 -15.50 -5.30
C ARG A 318 -12.24 -16.43 -4.12
N GLN A 319 -13.49 -16.69 -3.77
CA GLN A 319 -13.86 -17.45 -2.57
C GLN A 319 -12.99 -18.71 -2.36
N GLY A 320 -12.26 -18.76 -1.24
CA GLY A 320 -11.38 -19.89 -0.88
C GLY A 320 -9.93 -19.80 -1.38
N ASN A 321 -9.63 -18.81 -2.25
CA ASN A 321 -8.30 -18.50 -2.77
C ASN A 321 -7.76 -17.23 -2.11
N GLY A 322 -7.22 -17.36 -0.90
CA GLY A 322 -6.49 -16.30 -0.20
C GLY A 322 -5.10 -16.09 -0.78
N PRO A 323 -4.39 -15.02 -0.39
CA PRO A 323 -3.04 -14.81 -0.84
C PRO A 323 -2.12 -15.90 -0.31
N VAL A 324 -1.25 -16.43 -1.17
CA VAL A 324 -0.23 -17.41 -0.78
C VAL A 324 0.96 -16.77 -0.08
N ARG A 325 1.11 -15.46 -0.30
CA ARG A 325 2.12 -14.61 0.31
C ARG A 325 1.64 -13.18 0.23
N VAL A 326 2.06 -12.37 1.21
CA VAL A 326 1.97 -10.92 1.14
C VAL A 326 3.31 -10.31 1.54
N SER A 327 3.70 -9.24 0.86
CA SER A 327 4.92 -8.47 1.11
C SER A 327 4.57 -6.99 1.33
N TYR A 328 5.24 -6.34 2.28
CA TYR A 328 5.00 -4.94 2.65
C TYR A 328 6.32 -4.20 2.82
N TRP A 329 6.40 -2.96 2.35
CA TRP A 329 7.57 -2.10 2.58
C TRP A 329 7.29 -0.63 2.30
N PHE A 330 8.09 0.26 2.90
CA PHE A 330 8.11 1.67 2.54
C PHE A 330 9.21 1.97 1.51
N ARG A 331 8.90 2.81 0.54
CA ARG A 331 9.82 3.36 -0.47
C ARG A 331 10.13 4.82 -0.17
N SER A 332 11.34 5.24 -0.53
CA SER A 332 11.80 6.64 -0.50
C SER A 332 11.78 7.23 0.91
N ILE A 333 12.41 6.52 1.86
CA ILE A 333 12.54 7.03 3.23
C ILE A 333 13.92 7.64 3.44
N SER A 334 13.97 8.97 3.52
CA SER A 334 15.03 9.72 4.22
C SER A 334 14.70 9.70 5.72
N GLY A 335 15.66 9.26 6.55
CA GLY A 335 15.48 9.09 7.99
C GLY A 335 14.53 7.94 8.37
N GLY A 336 13.78 8.12 9.46
CA GLY A 336 12.68 7.24 9.84
C GLY A 336 11.30 7.83 9.52
N ALA A 337 10.29 6.97 9.51
CA ALA A 337 8.88 7.33 9.49
C ALA A 337 8.12 6.47 10.49
N VAL A 338 7.26 7.08 11.29
CA VAL A 338 6.41 6.39 12.26
C VAL A 338 4.97 6.79 12.01
N VAL A 339 4.09 5.84 11.75
CA VAL A 339 2.65 6.06 11.56
C VAL A 339 1.92 5.48 12.76
N VAL A 340 1.20 6.33 13.48
CA VAL A 340 0.36 5.98 14.63
C VAL A 340 -1.08 5.93 14.15
N ILE A 341 -1.66 4.73 14.17
CA ILE A 341 -2.99 4.40 13.68
C ILE A 341 -3.83 3.94 14.87
N PRO A 342 -4.87 4.68 15.27
CA PRO A 342 -5.77 4.19 16.29
C PRO A 342 -6.62 3.04 15.76
N SER A 343 -6.65 1.93 16.50
CA SER A 343 -7.52 0.78 16.26
C SER A 343 -8.57 0.66 17.37
N GLN A 344 -9.84 0.70 16.94
CA GLN A 344 -10.95 0.42 17.84
C GLN A 344 -11.25 -1.08 17.72
N GLU A 345 -11.05 -1.85 18.79
CA GLU A 345 -11.58 -3.22 18.83
C GLU A 345 -13.11 -3.14 19.01
N GLU A 346 -13.86 -3.93 18.24
CA GLU A 346 -15.33 -3.88 18.21
C GLU A 346 -15.97 -4.43 19.50
N ASP A 347 -15.19 -5.11 20.34
CA ASP A 347 -15.64 -5.68 21.62
C ASP A 347 -14.67 -5.27 22.75
N GLN A 348 -15.20 -4.55 23.76
CA GLN A 348 -14.58 -4.06 25.01
C GLN A 348 -14.05 -2.61 24.98
N ASP A 349 -14.13 -1.92 26.13
CA ASP A 349 -13.59 -0.57 26.41
C ASP A 349 -12.05 -0.47 26.26
N ALA A 350 -11.42 -1.42 25.57
CA ALA A 350 -9.99 -1.49 25.31
C ALA A 350 -9.67 -0.78 23.98
N TYR A 351 -8.84 0.26 24.08
CA TYR A 351 -8.35 1.00 22.91
C TYR A 351 -6.98 0.46 22.53
N SER A 352 -6.78 0.07 21.28
CA SER A 352 -5.45 -0.29 20.78
C SER A 352 -4.96 0.73 19.75
N VAL A 353 -3.64 0.79 19.62
CA VAL A 353 -2.97 1.67 18.68
C VAL A 353 -1.95 0.83 17.94
N ASP A 354 -2.09 0.79 16.62
CA ASP A 354 -1.12 0.18 15.73
C ASP A 354 -0.08 1.24 15.33
N ILE A 355 1.18 0.93 15.59
CA ILE A 355 2.30 1.81 15.27
C ILE A 355 3.16 1.13 14.23
N ILE A 356 3.21 1.72 13.05
CA ILE A 356 4.05 1.28 11.95
C ILE A 356 5.33 2.11 11.96
N VAL A 357 6.46 1.47 12.19
CA VAL A 357 7.78 2.10 12.15
C VAL A 357 8.52 1.65 10.91
N ALA A 358 8.91 2.58 10.06
CA ALA A 358 9.73 2.36 8.87
C ALA A 358 11.05 3.14 9.00
N ILE A 359 12.19 2.46 8.96
CA ILE A 359 13.51 3.10 9.11
C ILE A 359 14.37 2.79 7.90
N SER A 360 15.02 3.83 7.37
CA SER A 360 15.88 3.72 6.19
C SER A 360 17.00 2.73 6.45
N ASN A 361 17.19 1.79 5.52
CA ASN A 361 18.25 0.81 5.66
C ASN A 361 19.51 1.29 4.92
N GLU A 362 20.54 1.70 5.67
CA GLU A 362 21.87 1.97 5.09
C GLU A 362 22.53 0.72 4.48
N LYS A 363 22.05 -0.49 4.82
CA LYS A 363 22.59 -1.79 4.39
C LYS A 363 21.71 -2.58 3.41
N GLY A 364 20.63 -2.01 2.86
CA GLY A 364 19.93 -2.54 1.68
C GLY A 364 19.23 -3.92 1.81
N VAL A 365 18.94 -4.41 3.01
CA VAL A 365 18.17 -5.65 3.26
C VAL A 365 16.76 -5.33 3.71
N ASN A 366 15.75 -5.69 2.92
CA ASN A 366 14.35 -5.51 3.32
C ASN A 366 13.99 -6.44 4.49
N VAL A 367 13.23 -5.93 5.46
CA VAL A 367 12.53 -6.81 6.42
C VAL A 367 11.20 -7.14 5.78
N ILE A 368 11.17 -8.27 5.07
CA ILE A 368 9.94 -8.86 4.55
C ILE A 368 9.41 -9.80 5.63
N VAL A 369 8.30 -9.45 6.25
CA VAL A 369 7.56 -10.42 7.05
C VAL A 369 6.86 -11.35 6.08
N THR A 370 7.32 -12.59 6.02
CA THR A 370 6.73 -13.65 5.21
C THR A 370 5.72 -14.37 6.07
N VAL A 371 4.45 -14.37 5.67
CA VAL A 371 3.48 -15.32 6.23
C VAL A 371 3.44 -16.52 5.29
N PRO A 372 4.07 -17.65 5.63
CA PRO A 372 3.88 -18.86 4.85
C PRO A 372 2.45 -19.37 5.08
N ASN A 373 1.61 -19.35 4.06
CA ASN A 373 0.37 -20.09 4.07
C ASN A 373 0.71 -21.57 3.84
N GLU A 374 0.33 -22.47 4.77
CA GLU A 374 0.73 -23.90 4.76
C GLU A 374 0.30 -24.67 3.50
N LYS A 375 -0.53 -24.08 2.63
CA LYS A 375 -0.96 -24.64 1.35
C LYS A 375 0.16 -24.80 0.30
N PHE A 376 1.36 -24.25 0.52
CA PHE A 376 2.43 -24.27 -0.48
C PHE A 376 3.28 -25.56 -0.53
N ARG A 377 3.07 -26.52 0.38
CA ARG A 377 3.90 -27.74 0.46
C ARG A 377 3.43 -28.92 -0.40
N GLU A 378 2.30 -28.79 -1.13
CA GLU A 378 1.71 -29.90 -1.89
C GLU A 378 1.43 -29.62 -3.38
N ILE A 379 2.12 -28.66 -4.01
CA ILE A 379 2.02 -28.43 -5.47
C ILE A 379 3.35 -28.67 -6.16
#